data_AF-A0A9P5STE1-F1
#
_entry.id   AF-A0A9P5STE1-F1
#
_cell.length_a   1.000
_cell.length_b   1.000
_cell.length_c   1.000
_cell.angle_alpha   90.00
_cell.angle_beta   90.00
_cell.angle_gamma   90.00
#
_symmetry.space_group_name_H-M   'P 1'
#
loop_
_entity.id
_entity.type
_entity.pdbx_description
1 polymer ?
#
loop_
_entity_poly.entity_id
_entity_poly.type
_entity_poly.pdbx_seq_one_letter_code
_entity_poly.pdbx_strand_id
1 'polypeptide(L)'
;MMHRTILLFLVLCTIGALAELWNIEVTNNAGTTVRVDIEGRRHCICLEHSQTAKIKNTNGGLMRLFSTNDCKGNFAGLDKGKTVSNAQWVNSASVGISGIPSTGPYDCTGIF
;
A
#
# COMPACT_ATOMS: atom_id res chain seq x y z
N MET A 1 50.35 29.56 27.57
CA MET A 1 49.33 28.67 28.14
C MET A 1 48.11 28.77 27.22
N MET A 2 48.04 27.92 26.19
CA MET A 2 47.46 26.57 26.20
C MET A 2 45.92 26.58 26.27
N HIS A 3 45.33 26.05 25.19
CA HIS A 3 44.08 25.28 25.13
C HIS A 3 42.82 26.15 24.97
N ARG A 4 41.93 25.93 24.00
CA ARG A 4 41.67 24.75 23.18
C ARG A 4 40.78 25.21 22.03
N THR A 5 41.18 24.89 20.80
CA THR A 5 40.34 24.96 19.61
C THR A 5 39.17 23.99 19.81
N ILE A 6 37.99 24.49 20.19
CA ILE A 6 36.78 23.65 20.20
C ILE A 6 36.20 23.67 18.78
N LEU A 7 36.77 22.80 17.95
CA LEU A 7 36.13 22.29 16.73
C LEU A 7 34.92 21.46 17.16
N LEU A 8 33.78 22.11 17.30
CA LEU A 8 32.51 21.44 17.50
C LEU A 8 32.07 20.86 16.14
N PHE A 9 32.38 19.58 15.97
CA PHE A 9 31.86 18.71 14.92
C PHE A 9 30.33 18.71 14.94
N LEU A 10 29.71 19.57 14.13
CA LEU A 10 28.33 19.42 13.70
C LEU A 10 28.26 18.30 12.66
N VAL A 11 28.33 17.05 13.13
CA VAL A 11 27.87 15.91 12.33
C VAL A 11 26.34 16.03 12.30
N LEU A 12 25.82 16.71 11.27
CA LEU A 12 24.42 16.57 10.90
C LEU A 12 24.21 15.12 10.46
N CYS A 13 23.71 14.29 11.36
CA CYS A 13 23.03 13.07 10.98
C CYS A 13 21.75 13.47 10.24
N THR A 14 21.84 13.69 8.93
CA THR A 14 20.66 13.69 8.08
C THR A 14 20.19 12.25 7.97
N ILE A 15 19.38 11.81 8.94
CA ILE A 15 18.57 10.61 8.77
C ILE A 15 17.60 10.96 7.65
N GLY A 16 17.97 10.62 6.42
CA GLY A 16 17.04 10.64 5.31
C GLY A 16 15.93 9.67 5.67
N ALA A 17 14.77 10.21 6.07
CA ALA A 17 13.56 9.41 6.13
C ALA A 17 13.27 8.98 4.69
N LEU A 18 13.72 7.78 4.33
CA LEU A 18 13.33 7.16 3.07
C LEU A 18 11.81 6.96 3.17
N ALA A 19 11.07 7.79 2.43
CA ALA A 19 9.66 7.56 2.23
C ALA A 19 9.52 6.19 1.55
N GLU A 20 9.09 5.16 2.30
CA GLU A 20 8.83 3.85 1.72
C GLU A 20 7.67 4.00 0.72
N LEU A 21 8.00 3.94 -0.57
CA LEU A 21 6.98 3.87 -1.63
C LEU A 21 6.38 2.47 -1.61
N TRP A 22 5.17 2.37 -1.10
CA TRP A 22 4.39 1.15 -1.16
C TRP A 22 3.72 1.01 -2.50
N ASN A 23 3.51 -0.24 -2.88
CA ASN A 23 2.82 -0.57 -4.10
C ASN A 23 2.15 -1.92 -3.93
N ILE A 24 1.15 -2.14 -4.78
CA ILE A 24 0.54 -3.45 -5.02
C ILE A 24 0.48 -3.68 -6.53
N GLU A 25 0.41 -4.94 -6.92
CA GLU A 25 0.14 -5.33 -8.30
C GLU A 25 -1.23 -6.00 -8.35
N VAL A 26 -2.07 -5.55 -9.27
CA VAL A 26 -3.37 -6.15 -9.55
C VAL A 26 -3.33 -6.68 -10.97
N THR A 27 -3.68 -7.94 -11.16
CA THR A 27 -3.81 -8.56 -12.48
C THR A 27 -5.28 -8.86 -12.75
N ASN A 28 -5.81 -8.41 -13.90
CA ASN A 28 -7.17 -8.72 -14.33
C ASN A 28 -7.26 -10.11 -14.99
N ASN A 29 -8.48 -10.55 -15.32
CA ASN A 29 -8.74 -11.81 -16.00
C ASN A 29 -8.13 -11.90 -17.42
N ALA A 30 -7.80 -10.76 -18.04
CA ALA A 30 -7.10 -10.73 -19.33
C ALA A 30 -5.57 -10.90 -19.21
N GLY A 31 -5.05 -10.97 -17.98
CA GLY A 31 -3.61 -11.09 -17.71
C GLY A 31 -2.86 -9.75 -17.66
N THR A 32 -3.55 -8.62 -17.89
CA THR A 32 -2.96 -7.29 -17.74
C THR A 32 -2.69 -7.03 -16.27
N THR A 33 -1.49 -6.53 -15.95
CA THR A 33 -1.11 -6.19 -14.57
C THR A 33 -0.87 -4.70 -14.45
N VAL A 34 -1.56 -4.06 -13.50
CA VAL A 34 -1.37 -2.66 -13.14
C VAL A 34 -0.72 -2.60 -11.76
N ARG A 35 0.27 -1.72 -11.63
CA ARG A 35 0.91 -1.39 -10.37
C ARG A 35 0.23 -0.16 -9.80
N VAL A 36 -0.24 -0.27 -8.56
CA VAL A 36 -0.85 0.85 -7.83
C VAL A 36 0.12 1.29 -6.75
N ASP A 37 0.71 2.46 -6.92
CA ASP A 37 1.58 3.08 -5.91
C ASP A 37 0.72 3.73 -4.81
N ILE A 38 1.19 3.63 -3.57
CA ILE A 38 0.44 4.01 -2.35
C ILE A 38 1.32 4.95 -1.54
N GLU A 39 0.87 6.19 -1.41
CA GLU A 39 1.60 7.24 -0.69
C GLU A 39 1.40 7.14 0.83
N GLY A 40 2.28 6.40 1.52
CA GLY A 40 2.61 6.50 2.96
C GLY A 40 1.48 6.45 4.02
N ARG A 41 0.22 6.45 3.61
CA ARG A 41 -1.00 6.45 4.40
C ARG A 41 -1.81 5.21 4.03
N ARG A 42 -2.82 4.90 4.85
CA ARG A 42 -3.72 3.79 4.55
C ARG A 42 -4.77 4.23 3.54
N HIS A 43 -4.76 3.60 2.38
CA HIS A 43 -5.67 3.90 1.28
C HIS A 43 -6.63 2.74 1.05
N CYS A 44 -7.89 3.07 0.74
CA CYS A 44 -8.84 2.11 0.19
C CYS A 44 -8.88 2.27 -1.33
N ILE A 45 -8.66 1.16 -2.03
CA ILE A 45 -8.63 1.05 -3.48
C ILE A 45 -9.88 0.29 -3.91
N CYS A 46 -10.68 0.87 -4.82
CA CYS A 46 -11.84 0.20 -5.40
C CYS A 46 -11.40 -0.71 -6.55
N LEU A 47 -11.84 -1.97 -6.53
CA LEU A 47 -11.48 -3.01 -7.49
C LEU A 47 -12.71 -3.66 -8.17
N GLU A 48 -13.93 -3.27 -7.78
CA GLU A 48 -15.20 -3.88 -8.23
C GLU A 48 -15.32 -4.03 -9.76
N HIS A 49 -14.82 -3.06 -10.54
CA HIS A 49 -14.90 -3.09 -12.01
C HIS A 49 -13.61 -3.58 -12.70
N SER A 50 -12.64 -4.07 -11.92
CA SER A 50 -11.30 -4.41 -12.41
C SER A 50 -11.14 -5.85 -12.87
N GLN A 51 -12.19 -6.68 -12.74
CA GLN A 51 -12.18 -8.12 -13.08
C GLN A 51 -10.95 -8.84 -12.52
N THR A 52 -10.67 -8.63 -11.24
CA THR A 52 -9.39 -8.99 -10.63
C THR A 52 -9.18 -10.50 -10.55
N ALA A 53 -8.15 -11.01 -11.20
CA ALA A 53 -7.76 -12.42 -11.12
C ALA A 53 -6.78 -12.67 -9.97
N LYS A 54 -5.84 -11.74 -9.76
CA LYS A 54 -4.75 -11.88 -8.80
C LYS A 54 -4.40 -10.52 -8.19
N ILE A 55 -4.07 -10.54 -6.90
CA ILE A 55 -3.55 -9.37 -6.19
C ILE A 55 -2.25 -9.77 -5.48
N LYS A 56 -1.19 -8.98 -5.65
CA LYS A 56 0.08 -9.15 -4.96
C LYS A 56 0.38 -7.91 -4.12
N ASN A 57 0.53 -8.13 -2.82
CA ASN A 57 1.07 -7.12 -1.92
C ASN A 57 2.59 -7.15 -2.05
N THR A 58 3.17 -6.43 -3.00
CA THR A 58 4.60 -6.46 -3.32
C THR A 58 5.44 -5.90 -2.18
N ASN A 59 5.25 -4.62 -1.88
CA ASN A 59 5.97 -3.91 -0.81
C ASN A 59 5.04 -3.05 0.04
N GLY A 60 3.73 -3.23 -0.07
CA GLY A 60 2.77 -2.54 0.78
C GLY A 60 2.87 -2.94 2.25
N GLY A 61 2.24 -2.12 3.09
CA GLY A 61 1.99 -2.46 4.49
C GLY A 61 0.97 -3.60 4.64
N LEU A 62 0.23 -3.61 5.74
CA LEU A 62 -0.81 -4.61 5.96
C LEU A 62 -1.99 -4.39 5.00
N MET A 63 -2.24 -5.36 4.13
CA MET A 63 -3.33 -5.32 3.16
C MET A 63 -4.53 -6.13 3.67
N ARG A 64 -5.73 -5.56 3.49
CA ARG A 64 -7.02 -6.17 3.80
C ARG A 64 -7.88 -6.15 2.54
N LEU A 65 -8.46 -7.29 2.20
CA LEU A 65 -9.24 -7.50 0.99
C LEU A 65 -10.71 -7.70 1.36
N PHE A 66 -11.59 -6.97 0.70
CA PHE A 66 -13.02 -6.93 1.03
C PHE A 66 -13.85 -7.31 -0.18
N SER A 67 -14.99 -7.95 0.07
CA SER A 67 -16.04 -8.17 -0.92
C SER A 67 -16.96 -6.96 -1.08
N THR A 68 -16.86 -5.94 -0.22
CA THR A 68 -17.52 -4.65 -0.43
C THR A 68 -16.62 -3.72 -1.22
N ASN A 69 -17.17 -2.65 -1.78
CA ASN A 69 -16.45 -1.66 -2.57
C ASN A 69 -15.92 -0.48 -1.74
N ASP A 70 -16.14 -0.46 -0.42
CA ASP A 70 -15.85 0.67 0.46
C ASP A 70 -14.85 0.37 1.59
N CYS A 71 -14.12 -0.75 1.52
CA CYS A 71 -13.21 -1.25 2.54
C CYS A 71 -13.83 -1.39 3.95
N LYS A 72 -15.08 -1.83 4.03
CA LYS A 72 -15.78 -2.11 5.29
C LYS A 72 -16.20 -3.56 5.43
N GLY A 73 -16.51 -3.96 6.67
CA GLY A 73 -16.97 -5.31 7.00
C GLY A 73 -15.83 -6.31 7.13
N ASN A 74 -16.14 -7.57 6.85
CA ASN A 74 -15.19 -8.68 6.97
C ASN A 74 -14.12 -8.60 5.88
N PHE A 75 -12.92 -9.04 6.22
CA PHE A 75 -11.79 -9.00 5.31
C PHE A 75 -10.93 -10.25 5.38
N ALA A 76 -10.26 -10.55 4.26
CA ALA A 76 -9.09 -11.42 4.26
C ALA A 76 -7.81 -10.58 4.39
N GLY A 77 -6.86 -11.04 5.17
CA GLY A 77 -5.52 -10.42 5.26
C GLY A 77 -4.62 -10.88 4.11
N LEU A 78 -3.78 -9.99 3.60
CA LEU A 78 -2.71 -10.33 2.67
C LEU A 78 -1.39 -9.68 3.11
N ASP A 79 -0.48 -10.52 3.60
CA ASP A 79 0.81 -10.06 4.10
C ASP A 79 1.72 -9.52 2.97
N LYS A 80 2.69 -8.71 3.35
CA LYS A 80 3.73 -8.21 2.46
C LYS A 80 4.48 -9.35 1.76
N GLY A 81 4.74 -9.18 0.47
CA GLY A 81 5.32 -10.16 -0.43
C GLY A 81 4.37 -11.28 -0.88
N LYS A 82 3.14 -11.36 -0.35
CA LYS A 82 2.19 -12.44 -0.66
C LYS A 82 1.29 -12.11 -1.82
N THR A 83 0.72 -13.16 -2.39
CA THR A 83 -0.20 -13.11 -3.52
C THR A 83 -1.44 -13.91 -3.18
N VAL A 84 -2.60 -13.34 -3.51
CA VAL A 84 -3.85 -14.08 -3.58
C VAL A 84 -4.21 -14.25 -5.06
N SER A 85 -4.55 -15.48 -5.42
CA SER A 85 -5.10 -15.83 -6.73
C SER A 85 -6.60 -16.10 -6.58
N ASN A 86 -7.33 -16.14 -7.70
CA ASN A 86 -8.79 -16.26 -7.72
C ASN A 86 -9.46 -15.11 -6.92
N ALA A 87 -8.98 -13.90 -7.14
CA ALA A 87 -9.38 -12.70 -6.40
C ALA A 87 -10.62 -11.99 -7.00
N GLN A 88 -11.44 -12.69 -7.78
CA GLN A 88 -12.61 -12.10 -8.45
C GLN A 88 -13.69 -11.63 -7.46
N TRP A 89 -13.65 -12.14 -6.24
CA TRP A 89 -14.55 -11.74 -5.16
C TRP A 89 -14.14 -10.43 -4.48
N VAL A 90 -12.95 -9.91 -4.76
CA VAL A 90 -12.42 -8.70 -4.11
C VAL A 90 -12.92 -7.45 -4.84
N ASN A 91 -13.74 -6.66 -4.14
CA ASN A 91 -14.29 -5.41 -4.67
C ASN A 91 -13.57 -4.17 -4.13
N SER A 92 -12.85 -4.29 -3.02
CA SER A 92 -11.94 -3.24 -2.57
C SER A 92 -10.79 -3.78 -1.74
N ALA A 93 -9.71 -3.02 -1.66
CA ALA A 93 -8.53 -3.36 -0.88
C ALA A 93 -8.05 -2.17 -0.06
N SER A 94 -7.87 -2.37 1.24
CA SER A 94 -7.26 -1.41 2.15
C SER A 94 -5.82 -1.77 2.39
N VAL A 95 -4.90 -0.86 2.10
CA VAL A 95 -3.45 -1.11 2.20
C VAL A 95 -2.77 0.05 2.90
N GLY A 96 -1.92 -0.27 3.87
CA GLY A 96 -1.08 0.71 4.56
C GLY A 96 -0.70 0.30 5.98
N ILE A 97 -0.30 1.28 6.80
CA ILE A 97 0.09 1.04 8.21
C ILE A 97 -1.09 0.44 8.98
N SER A 98 -0.79 -0.50 9.86
CA SER A 98 -1.77 -1.04 10.80
C SER A 98 -2.21 0.03 11.80
N GLY A 99 -3.46 -0.01 12.25
CA GLY A 99 -4.00 0.94 13.24
C GLY A 99 -4.40 2.31 12.69
N ILE A 100 -4.06 2.65 11.44
CA ILE A 100 -4.53 3.87 10.77
C ILE A 100 -5.83 3.54 10.01
N PRO A 101 -6.90 4.33 10.12
CA PRO A 101 -8.09 4.17 9.27
C PRO A 101 -7.76 4.41 7.79
N SER A 102 -8.43 3.71 6.89
CA SER A 102 -8.28 3.96 5.45
C SER A 102 -9.02 5.24 5.06
N THR A 103 -8.48 5.99 4.10
CA THR A 103 -9.21 7.02 3.35
C THR A 103 -9.71 6.46 2.02
N GLY A 104 -10.86 6.95 1.53
CA GLY A 104 -11.48 6.49 0.28
C GLY A 104 -12.30 5.19 0.42
N PRO A 105 -12.68 4.54 -0.69
CA PRO A 105 -12.39 4.97 -2.06
C PRO A 105 -13.31 6.14 -2.45
N TYR A 106 -12.77 7.11 -3.16
CA TYR A 106 -13.54 8.29 -3.60
C TYR A 106 -14.15 8.10 -5.00
N ASP A 107 -13.64 7.14 -5.78
CA ASP A 107 -14.12 6.78 -7.11
C ASP A 107 -13.84 5.28 -7.39
N CYS A 108 -14.70 4.66 -8.19
CA CYS A 108 -14.67 3.26 -8.61
C CYS A 108 -14.56 3.12 -10.14
N THR A 109 -13.96 4.08 -10.84
CA THR A 109 -13.75 4.06 -12.30
C THR A 109 -12.92 2.89 -12.85
N GLY A 110 -12.44 1.99 -11.98
CA GLY A 110 -11.59 0.85 -12.35
C GLY A 110 -10.12 1.27 -12.45
N ILE A 111 -9.22 0.34 -12.20
CA ILE A 111 -7.77 0.59 -12.28
C ILE A 111 -7.14 0.09 -13.58
N PHE A 112 -7.97 -0.33 -14.55
CA PHE A 112 -7.58 -0.84 -15.87
C PHE A 112 -8.21 -0.01 -16.98
#